data_AF-A0A1M4ZS73-F1
#
_entry.id   AF-A0A1M4ZS73-F1
#
_cell.length_a   1.000
_cell.length_b   1.000
_cell.length_c   1.000
_cell.angle_alpha   90.00
_cell.angle_beta   90.00
_cell.angle_gamma   90.00
#
_symmetry.space_group_name_H-M   'P 1'
#
loop_
_entity.id
_entity.type
_entity.pdbx_description
1 polymer ?
#
loop_
_entity_poly.entity_id
_entity_poly.type
_entity_poly.pdbx_seq_one_letter_code
_entity_poly.pdbx_strand_id
1 'polypeptide(L)'
;MKWTKEALEYMNNVPFFVREKAKGKVEEWARQKGVEEITMNEVMEARGKMTARDPDAPPPSRPRIAVVRCDIVSEVCPGVGCLNSFNRRTRHFARYGPDAELIGFFTCGGCSGRRVSRLVEKLLPYDLTHVHLSSCMLLEGNYPRCPFKEQIKKTIQAKGVEVVEGTHH
;
A
#
# COMPACT_ATOMS: atom_id res chain seq x y z
N MET A 1 11.23 10.12 -25.63
CA MET A 1 10.50 8.86 -25.90
C MET A 1 9.17 9.22 -26.56
N LYS A 2 8.62 8.38 -27.44
CA LYS A 2 7.25 8.60 -27.96
C LYS A 2 6.25 8.14 -26.89
N TRP A 3 5.18 8.91 -26.67
CA TRP A 3 4.10 8.56 -25.73
C TRP A 3 2.78 8.55 -26.48
N THR A 4 1.91 7.58 -26.18
CA THR A 4 0.54 7.61 -26.69
C THR A 4 -0.28 8.69 -25.99
N LYS A 5 -1.35 9.14 -26.65
CA LYS A 5 -2.25 10.18 -26.12
C LYS A 5 -2.86 9.75 -24.78
N GLU A 6 -3.30 8.50 -24.69
CA GLU A 6 -3.90 7.90 -23.49
C GLU A 6 -2.91 7.88 -22.32
N ALA A 7 -1.64 7.52 -22.57
CA ALA A 7 -0.60 7.52 -21.56
C ALA A 7 -0.31 8.94 -21.06
N LEU A 8 -0.28 9.94 -21.95
CA LEU A 8 -0.12 11.35 -21.58
C LEU A 8 -1.30 11.88 -20.76
N GLU A 9 -2.53 11.52 -21.13
CA GLU A 9 -3.75 11.89 -20.39
C GLU A 9 -3.73 11.29 -18.99
N TYR A 10 -3.32 10.03 -18.84
CA TYR A 10 -3.17 9.41 -17.52
C TYR A 10 -2.15 10.15 -16.64
N MET A 11 -1.05 10.65 -17.22
CA MET A 11 -0.07 11.45 -16.48
C MET A 11 -0.63 12.77 -15.97
N ASN A 12 -1.77 13.24 -16.48
CA ASN A 12 -2.43 14.44 -15.93
C ASN A 12 -3.04 14.20 -14.54
N ASN A 13 -3.35 12.93 -14.20
CA ASN A 13 -3.77 12.54 -12.85
C ASN A 13 -2.63 12.62 -11.83
N VAL A 14 -1.38 12.64 -12.31
CA VAL A 14 -0.21 12.89 -11.47
C VAL A 14 -0.12 14.40 -11.19
N PRO A 15 0.03 14.83 -9.92
CA PRO A 15 0.16 16.24 -9.57
C PRO A 15 1.28 16.93 -10.37
N PHE A 16 1.02 18.14 -10.87
CA PHE A 16 1.87 18.80 -11.88
C PHE A 16 3.35 18.89 -11.47
N PHE A 17 3.62 19.12 -10.19
CA PHE A 17 4.95 19.34 -9.63
C PHE A 17 5.78 18.06 -9.46
N VAL A 18 5.18 16.86 -9.59
CA VAL A 18 5.91 15.57 -9.67
C VAL A 18 5.73 14.84 -10.98
N ARG A 19 4.91 15.39 -11.88
CA ARG A 19 4.62 14.80 -13.18
C ARG A 19 5.89 14.57 -14.00
N GLU A 20 6.86 15.49 -13.93
CA GLU A 20 8.14 15.36 -14.62
C GLU A 20 8.98 14.20 -14.06
N LYS A 21 9.16 14.13 -12.73
CA LYS A 21 9.87 13.03 -12.06
C LYS A 21 9.23 11.67 -12.37
N ALA A 22 7.89 11.62 -12.37
CA ALA A 22 7.12 10.42 -12.70
C ALA A 22 7.30 10.00 -14.16
N LYS A 23 7.24 10.95 -15.12
CA LYS A 23 7.56 10.68 -16.52
C LYS A 23 8.99 10.17 -16.67
N GLY A 24 9.96 10.79 -16.00
CA GLY A 24 11.37 10.38 -16.02
C GLY A 24 11.56 8.91 -15.63
N LYS A 25 10.90 8.44 -14.57
CA LYS A 25 10.96 7.02 -14.15
C LYS A 25 10.35 6.07 -15.18
N VAL A 26 9.22 6.44 -15.80
CA VAL A 26 8.60 5.62 -16.86
C VAL A 26 9.51 5.57 -18.09
N GLU A 27 10.12 6.69 -18.48
CA GLU A 27 11.04 6.74 -19.61
C GLU A 27 12.35 6.00 -19.35
N GLU A 28 12.85 6.01 -18.11
CA GLU A 28 14.00 5.20 -17.71
C GLU A 28 13.66 3.70 -17.79
N TRP A 29 12.51 3.29 -17.26
CA TRP A 29 12.03 1.91 -17.34
C TRP A 29 11.87 1.45 -18.80
N ALA A 30 11.27 2.29 -19.64
CA ALA A 30 11.06 1.97 -21.05
C ALA A 30 12.39 1.89 -21.83
N ARG A 31 13.37 2.75 -21.51
CA ARG A 31 14.74 2.65 -22.04
C ARG A 31 15.42 1.34 -21.64
N GLN A 32 15.30 0.93 -20.39
CA GLN A 32 15.85 -0.35 -19.91
C GLN A 32 15.22 -1.56 -20.62
N LYS A 33 13.98 -1.44 -21.10
CA LYS A 33 13.25 -2.49 -21.82
C LYS A 33 13.35 -2.40 -23.34
N GLY A 34 14.05 -1.39 -23.88
CA GLY A 34 14.14 -1.18 -25.32
C GLY A 34 12.80 -0.82 -25.97
N VAL A 35 11.87 -0.23 -25.21
CA VAL A 35 10.57 0.16 -25.72
C VAL A 35 10.67 1.54 -26.38
N GLU A 36 10.26 1.63 -27.64
CA GLU A 36 10.32 2.88 -28.42
C GLU A 36 9.13 3.82 -28.17
N GLU A 37 7.97 3.25 -27.82
CA GLU A 37 6.72 3.97 -27.57
C GLU A 37 6.09 3.56 -26.24
N ILE A 38 5.82 4.55 -25.38
CA ILE A 38 5.23 4.37 -24.06
C ILE A 38 3.71 4.42 -24.19
N THR A 39 3.05 3.28 -24.06
CA THR A 39 1.58 3.17 -23.98
C THR A 39 1.12 3.14 -22.52
N MET A 40 -0.19 3.08 -22.32
CA MET A 40 -0.77 2.93 -20.98
C MET A 40 -0.29 1.64 -20.29
N ASN A 41 -0.03 0.56 -21.04
CA ASN A 41 0.49 -0.67 -20.47
C ASN A 41 1.89 -0.45 -19.85
N GLU A 42 2.80 0.20 -20.57
CA GLU A 42 4.15 0.48 -20.09
C GLU A 42 4.14 1.41 -18.87
N VAL A 43 3.25 2.39 -18.84
CA VAL A 43 3.05 3.25 -17.66
C VAL A 43 2.64 2.40 -16.44
N MET A 44 1.69 1.49 -16.63
CA MET A 44 1.21 0.62 -15.56
C MET A 44 2.25 -0.43 -15.15
N GLU A 45 3.03 -0.96 -16.09
CA GLU A 45 4.13 -1.87 -15.80
C GLU A 45 5.26 -1.18 -15.04
N ALA A 46 5.64 0.03 -15.45
CA ALA A 46 6.64 0.85 -14.76
C ALA A 46 6.21 1.15 -13.32
N ARG A 47 4.94 1.53 -13.11
CA ARG A 47 4.36 1.65 -11.75
C ARG A 47 4.40 0.32 -11.01
N GLY A 48 4.05 -0.79 -11.66
CA GLY A 48 4.02 -2.14 -11.10
C GLY A 48 5.39 -2.70 -10.65
N LYS A 49 6.50 -2.05 -11.02
CA LYS A 49 7.85 -2.36 -10.54
C LYS A 49 8.28 -1.56 -9.30
N MET A 50 7.40 -0.72 -8.74
CA MET A 50 7.70 0.00 -7.50
C MET A 50 7.98 -0.98 -6.36
N THR A 51 9.20 -0.94 -5.85
CA THR A 51 9.64 -1.74 -4.70
C THR A 51 9.64 -0.96 -3.39
N ALA A 52 9.46 0.36 -3.45
CA ALA A 52 9.26 1.28 -2.33
C ALA A 52 8.54 2.55 -2.82
N ARG A 53 7.90 3.28 -1.91
CA ARG A 53 7.42 4.64 -2.14
C ARG A 53 8.62 5.59 -2.16
N ASP A 54 8.57 6.54 -3.08
CA ASP A 54 9.56 7.61 -3.19
C ASP A 54 9.43 8.54 -1.96
N PRO A 55 10.48 8.72 -1.14
CA PRO A 55 10.42 9.54 0.06
C PRO A 55 10.17 11.03 -0.25
N ASP A 56 10.52 11.49 -1.45
CA ASP A 56 10.28 12.87 -1.90
C ASP A 56 8.98 13.01 -2.69
N ALA A 57 8.19 11.93 -2.85
CA ALA A 57 6.90 12.05 -3.48
C ALA A 57 5.94 12.84 -2.57
N PRO A 58 5.07 13.68 -3.14
CA PRO A 58 4.07 14.40 -2.37
C PRO A 58 3.24 13.47 -1.50
N PRO A 59 2.71 14.00 -0.39
CA PRO A 59 1.59 13.34 0.27
C PRO A 59 0.48 13.17 -0.77
N PRO A 60 -0.02 11.94 -0.99
CA PRO A 60 -1.11 11.75 -1.94
C PRO A 60 -2.34 12.50 -1.46
N SER A 61 -3.20 12.84 -2.42
CA SER A 61 -4.37 13.71 -2.20
C SER A 61 -5.38 13.19 -1.19
N ARG A 62 -5.31 11.91 -0.84
CA ARG A 62 -6.14 11.25 0.17
C ARG A 62 -5.45 10.03 0.77
N PRO A 63 -5.78 9.63 2.01
CA PRO A 63 -5.24 8.41 2.61
C PRO A 63 -5.67 7.15 1.83
N ARG A 64 -4.69 6.40 1.34
CA ARG A 64 -4.85 5.06 0.75
C ARG A 64 -4.37 4.02 1.76
N ILE A 65 -5.30 3.30 2.35
CA ILE A 65 -5.05 2.48 3.53
C ILE A 65 -5.16 1.00 3.16
N ALA A 66 -4.28 0.19 3.73
CA ALA A 66 -4.45 -1.25 3.75
C ALA A 66 -4.41 -1.81 5.18
N VAL A 67 -4.97 -2.98 5.40
CA VAL A 67 -4.91 -3.71 6.67
C VAL A 67 -4.26 -5.07 6.43
N VAL A 68 -3.24 -5.39 7.24
CA VAL A 68 -2.68 -6.74 7.33
C VAL A 68 -3.20 -7.44 8.59
N ARG A 69 -3.62 -8.69 8.44
CA ARG A 69 -4.20 -9.52 9.51
C ARG A 69 -3.36 -10.77 9.77
N CYS A 70 -3.50 -11.34 10.96
CA CYS A 70 -2.98 -12.68 11.24
C CYS A 70 -3.67 -13.71 10.33
N ASP A 71 -2.88 -14.55 9.67
CA ASP A 71 -3.36 -15.60 8.78
C ASP A 71 -4.22 -16.63 9.53
N ILE A 72 -3.73 -17.12 10.67
CA ILE A 72 -4.43 -18.10 11.52
C ILE A 72 -5.76 -17.53 12.02
N VAL A 73 -5.77 -16.31 12.57
CA VAL A 73 -7.01 -15.70 13.08
C VAL A 73 -7.99 -15.42 11.94
N SER A 74 -7.52 -15.20 10.72
CA SER A 74 -8.39 -14.91 9.57
C SER A 74 -9.26 -16.09 9.15
N GLU A 75 -8.87 -17.32 9.49
CA GLU A 75 -9.66 -18.54 9.23
C GLU A 75 -10.99 -18.54 9.99
N VAL A 76 -11.04 -17.88 11.15
CA VAL A 76 -12.23 -17.78 12.02
C VAL A 76 -12.73 -16.35 12.19
N CYS A 77 -12.07 -15.37 11.56
CA CYS A 77 -12.42 -13.96 11.67
C CYS A 77 -12.56 -13.33 10.27
N PRO A 78 -13.77 -12.98 9.83
CA PRO A 78 -13.98 -12.29 8.56
C PRO A 78 -13.53 -10.82 8.60
N GLY A 79 -13.16 -10.29 9.78
CA GLY A 79 -12.64 -8.94 9.92
C GLY A 79 -13.71 -7.86 10.14
N VAL A 80 -14.92 -8.25 10.54
CA VAL A 80 -16.06 -7.34 10.79
C VAL A 80 -15.68 -6.17 11.70
N GLY A 81 -14.97 -6.41 12.81
CA GLY A 81 -14.52 -5.35 13.70
C GLY A 81 -13.58 -4.33 13.02
N CYS A 82 -12.63 -4.82 12.22
CA CYS A 82 -11.70 -3.96 11.48
C CYS A 82 -12.45 -3.12 10.43
N LEU A 83 -13.34 -3.74 9.66
CA LEU A 83 -14.11 -3.08 8.61
C LEU A 83 -15.12 -2.08 9.20
N ASN A 84 -15.81 -2.43 10.27
CA ASN A 84 -16.72 -1.52 10.96
C ASN A 84 -15.99 -0.29 11.53
N SER A 85 -14.80 -0.50 12.13
CA SER A 85 -13.97 0.59 12.64
C SER A 85 -13.52 1.53 11.52
N PHE A 86 -13.13 0.99 10.36
CA PHE A 86 -12.85 1.79 9.18
C PHE A 86 -14.09 2.55 8.68
N ASN A 87 -15.20 1.86 8.41
CA ASN A 87 -16.43 2.43 7.85
C ASN A 87 -17.02 3.54 8.73
N ARG A 88 -16.92 3.39 10.05
CA ARG A 88 -17.42 4.37 11.03
C ARG A 88 -16.37 5.38 11.47
N ARG A 89 -15.14 5.28 10.96
CA ARG A 89 -14.00 6.14 11.35
C ARG A 89 -13.80 6.20 12.87
N THR A 90 -13.74 5.03 13.53
CA THR A 90 -13.54 4.94 14.98
C THR A 90 -12.16 4.37 15.32
N ARG A 91 -11.80 4.43 16.61
CA ARG A 91 -10.55 3.86 17.16
C ARG A 91 -9.33 4.35 16.35
N HIS A 92 -8.50 3.43 15.88
CA HIS A 92 -7.30 3.73 15.10
C HIS A 92 -7.58 4.37 13.72
N PHE A 93 -8.82 4.35 13.24
CA PHE A 93 -9.23 5.01 12.00
C PHE A 93 -9.82 6.41 12.21
N ALA A 94 -10.01 6.87 13.46
CA ALA A 94 -10.53 8.22 13.75
C ALA A 94 -9.63 9.36 13.27
N ARG A 95 -8.36 9.04 12.97
CA ARG A 95 -7.37 9.99 12.43
C ARG A 95 -7.58 10.33 10.96
N TYR A 96 -8.47 9.64 10.25
CA TYR A 96 -8.63 9.81 8.80
C TYR A 96 -9.93 10.55 8.46
N GLY A 97 -9.85 11.37 7.41
CA GLY A 97 -10.99 12.06 6.83
C GLY A 97 -11.98 11.13 6.08
N PRO A 98 -13.08 11.70 5.57
CA PRO A 98 -14.08 10.96 4.81
C PRO A 98 -13.56 10.43 3.47
N ASP A 99 -12.55 11.07 2.90
CA ASP A 99 -11.90 10.75 1.62
C ASP A 99 -10.94 9.55 1.68
N ALA A 100 -10.66 9.03 2.87
CA ALA A 100 -9.79 7.87 3.05
C ALA A 100 -10.40 6.59 2.44
N GLU A 101 -9.59 5.83 1.72
CA GLU A 101 -10.02 4.61 1.04
C GLU A 101 -9.24 3.39 1.52
N LEU A 102 -9.95 2.30 1.80
CA LEU A 102 -9.37 1.00 2.09
C LEU A 102 -9.13 0.27 0.76
N ILE A 103 -7.87 0.23 0.33
CA ILE A 103 -7.45 -0.37 -0.95
C ILE A 103 -6.88 -1.78 -0.81
N GLY A 104 -6.72 -2.27 0.42
CA GLY A 104 -6.19 -3.60 0.67
C GLY A 104 -6.61 -4.17 2.02
N PHE A 105 -7.01 -5.44 2.03
CA PHE A 105 -7.37 -6.16 3.24
C PHE A 105 -6.86 -7.60 3.11
N PHE A 106 -5.71 -7.90 3.70
CA PHE A 106 -4.97 -9.14 3.42
C PHE A 106 -4.38 -9.76 4.69
N THR A 107 -3.88 -10.99 4.59
CA THR A 107 -3.24 -11.69 5.70
C THR A 107 -1.72 -11.59 5.61
N CYS A 108 -1.01 -11.83 6.72
CA CYS A 108 0.45 -11.89 6.71
C CYS A 108 0.99 -13.07 5.87
N GLY A 109 0.13 -14.02 5.47
CA GLY A 109 0.48 -15.19 4.66
C GLY A 109 1.21 -16.28 5.44
N GLY A 110 0.94 -16.37 6.73
CA GLY A 110 1.53 -17.31 7.68
C GLY A 110 2.78 -16.77 8.38
N CYS A 111 3.18 -17.40 9.49
CA CYS A 111 4.39 -17.04 10.23
C CYS A 111 5.64 -17.42 9.41
N SER A 112 6.60 -16.54 9.14
CA SER A 112 6.95 -15.26 9.80
C SER A 112 6.45 -13.96 9.12
N GLY A 113 5.46 -14.02 8.24
CA GLY A 113 4.94 -12.85 7.52
C GLY A 113 5.64 -12.56 6.20
N ARG A 114 6.36 -13.53 5.63
CA ARG A 114 7.19 -13.36 4.42
C ARG A 114 6.43 -12.80 3.21
N ARG A 115 5.11 -13.02 3.12
CA ARG A 115 4.30 -12.55 1.97
C ARG A 115 3.99 -11.06 2.04
N VAL A 116 4.12 -10.42 3.22
CA VAL A 116 3.75 -9.01 3.41
C VAL A 116 4.51 -8.09 2.46
N SER A 117 5.82 -8.26 2.28
CA SER A 117 6.61 -7.41 1.37
C SER A 117 6.02 -7.37 -0.04
N ARG A 118 5.71 -8.54 -0.60
CA ARG A 118 5.19 -8.67 -1.97
C ARG A 118 3.78 -8.08 -2.09
N LEU A 119 2.94 -8.26 -1.07
CA LEU A 119 1.58 -7.72 -1.07
C LEU A 119 1.61 -6.18 -0.96
N VAL A 120 2.50 -5.62 -0.14
CA VAL A 120 2.72 -4.16 -0.07
C VAL A 120 3.23 -3.63 -1.40
N GLU A 121 4.21 -4.29 -2.04
CA GLU A 121 4.70 -3.91 -3.37
C GLU A 121 3.59 -3.87 -4.42
N LYS A 122 2.61 -4.78 -4.37
CA LYS A 122 1.45 -4.76 -5.26
C LYS A 122 0.48 -3.60 -4.99
N LEU A 123 0.52 -3.02 -3.81
CA LEU A 123 -0.32 -1.90 -3.41
C LEU A 123 0.35 -0.53 -3.64
N LEU A 124 1.69 -0.47 -3.69
CA LEU A 124 2.43 0.77 -3.97
C LEU A 124 1.99 1.50 -5.26
N PRO A 125 1.72 0.81 -6.39
CA PRO A 125 1.22 1.46 -7.60
C PRO A 125 -0.11 2.18 -7.40
N TYR A 126 -0.88 1.83 -6.38
CA TYR A 126 -2.20 2.40 -6.04
C TYR A 126 -2.10 3.48 -4.95
N ASP A 127 -0.94 4.12 -4.85
CA ASP A 127 -0.64 5.23 -3.94
C ASP A 127 -0.78 4.88 -2.45
N LEU A 128 -0.50 3.62 -2.08
CA LEU A 128 -0.56 3.15 -0.69
C LEU A 128 0.21 4.08 0.26
N THR A 129 -0.47 4.52 1.32
CA THR A 129 0.07 5.46 2.31
C THR A 129 0.28 4.84 3.67
N HIS A 130 -0.69 4.06 4.14
CA HIS A 130 -0.73 3.51 5.49
C HIS A 130 -1.05 2.02 5.42
N VAL A 131 -0.36 1.23 6.23
CA VAL A 131 -0.76 -0.15 6.52
C VAL A 131 -1.05 -0.27 8.01
N HIS A 132 -2.26 -0.70 8.32
CA HIS A 132 -2.64 -1.04 9.68
C HIS A 132 -2.28 -2.48 10.00
N LEU A 133 -1.53 -2.70 11.08
CA LEU A 133 -1.42 -4.01 11.71
C LEU A 133 -2.71 -4.27 12.49
N SER A 134 -3.47 -5.28 12.08
CA SER A 134 -4.77 -5.58 12.70
C SER A 134 -4.65 -5.87 14.19
N SER A 135 -5.69 -5.54 14.93
CA SER A 135 -5.80 -5.80 16.38
C SER A 135 -5.53 -7.25 16.74
N CYS A 136 -5.84 -8.22 15.85
CA CYS A 136 -5.54 -9.64 16.08
C CYS A 136 -4.04 -9.97 16.16
N MET A 137 -3.17 -9.14 15.58
CA MET A 137 -1.72 -9.30 15.66
C MET A 137 -1.13 -8.70 16.95
N LEU A 138 -1.93 -7.90 17.66
CA LEU A 138 -1.57 -7.13 18.84
C LEU A 138 -2.26 -7.63 20.12
N LEU A 139 -3.05 -8.71 20.03
CA LEU A 139 -3.78 -9.26 21.17
C LEU A 139 -2.82 -9.60 22.32
N GLU A 140 -3.24 -9.25 23.53
CA GLU A 140 -2.57 -9.60 24.78
C GLU A 140 -3.49 -10.50 25.61
N GLY A 141 -2.93 -11.43 26.37
CA GLY A 141 -3.68 -12.35 27.23
C GLY A 141 -3.68 -13.80 26.70
N ASN A 142 -4.86 -14.43 26.64
CA ASN A 142 -5.01 -15.88 26.35
C ASN A 142 -4.65 -16.28 24.92
N TYR A 143 -4.49 -15.31 24.02
CA TYR A 143 -3.97 -15.55 22.68
C TYR A 143 -2.54 -14.99 22.59
N PRO A 144 -1.56 -15.79 22.14
CA PRO A 144 -0.18 -15.34 22.09
C PRO A 144 -0.03 -14.16 21.12
N ARG A 145 0.74 -13.15 21.53
CA ARG A 145 1.12 -12.03 20.65
C ARG A 145 1.82 -12.57 19.41
N CYS A 146 1.64 -11.91 18.28
CA CYS A 146 2.39 -12.26 17.07
C CYS A 146 3.90 -12.06 17.32
N PRO A 147 4.73 -13.12 17.28
CA PRO A 147 6.17 -12.98 17.54
C PRO A 147 6.90 -12.22 16.43
N PHE A 148 6.28 -12.10 15.26
CA PHE A 148 6.85 -11.46 14.07
C PHE A 148 6.32 -10.05 13.82
N LYS A 149 5.56 -9.45 14.75
CA LYS A 149 4.95 -8.13 14.53
C LYS A 149 5.97 -7.05 14.16
N GLU A 150 7.11 -7.02 14.86
CA GLU A 150 8.16 -6.02 14.64
C GLU A 150 8.88 -6.25 13.31
N GLN A 151 9.08 -7.51 12.93
CA GLN A 151 9.66 -7.84 11.64
C GLN A 151 8.72 -7.42 10.49
N ILE A 152 7.42 -7.71 10.62
CA ILE A 152 6.40 -7.32 9.64
C ILE A 152 6.34 -5.80 9.52
N LYS A 153 6.30 -5.08 10.66
CA LYS A 153 6.34 -3.62 10.71
C LYS A 153 7.55 -3.05 9.98
N LYS A 154 8.76 -3.51 10.31
CA LYS A 154 10.01 -3.09 9.65
C LYS A 154 9.99 -3.38 8.14
N THR A 155 9.43 -4.53 7.74
CA THR A 155 9.30 -4.90 6.32
C THR A 155 8.43 -3.90 5.56
N ILE A 156 7.34 -3.43 6.16
CA ILE A 156 6.45 -2.43 5.53
C ILE A 156 7.11 -1.05 5.53
N GLN A 157 7.71 -0.64 6.65
CA GLN A 157 8.38 0.66 6.77
C GLN A 157 9.53 0.81 5.78
N ALA A 158 10.30 -0.26 5.52
CA ALA A 158 11.34 -0.30 4.51
C ALA A 158 10.82 -0.02 3.08
N LYS A 159 9.50 -0.08 2.86
CA LYS A 159 8.83 0.28 1.60
C LYS A 159 8.40 1.74 1.55
N GLY A 160 8.74 2.57 2.54
CA GLY A 160 8.33 3.98 2.61
C GLY A 160 6.85 4.16 2.92
N VAL A 161 6.22 3.18 3.59
CA VAL A 161 4.80 3.19 3.95
C VAL A 161 4.65 3.36 5.46
N GLU A 162 3.75 4.24 5.88
CA GLU A 162 3.47 4.44 7.31
C GLU A 162 2.79 3.18 7.88
N VAL A 163 3.23 2.74 9.05
CA VAL A 163 2.59 1.61 9.76
C VAL A 163 1.85 2.13 10.97
N VAL A 164 0.57 1.79 11.07
CA VAL A 164 -0.28 2.06 12.23
C VAL A 164 -0.56 0.75 12.96
N GLU A 165 -0.30 0.71 14.25
CA GLU A 165 -0.62 -0.45 15.07
C GLU A 165 -2.06 -0.34 15.56
N GLY A 166 -2.91 -1.28 15.16
CA GLY A 166 -4.28 -1.39 15.65
C GLY A 166 -5.35 -1.09 14.60
N THR A 167 -6.55 -1.56 14.89
CA THR A 167 -7.74 -1.32 14.06
C THR A 167 -8.96 -0.96 14.89
N HIS A 168 -9.43 -1.82 15.79
CA HIS A 168 -10.74 -1.68 16.45
C HIS A 168 -10.72 -1.94 17.96
N HIS A 169 -9.58 -2.37 18.51
CA HIS A 169 -9.34 -2.40 19.95
C HIS A 169 -8.59 -1.14 20.38
#